data_AF-A0A1X7U692-F1
#
_entry.id   AF-A0A1X7U692-F1
#
_cell.length_a   1.000
_cell.length_b   1.000
_cell.length_c   1.000
_cell.angle_alpha   90.00
_cell.angle_beta   90.00
_cell.angle_gamma   90.00
#
_symmetry.space_group_name_H-M   'P 1'
#
loop_
_entity.id
_entity.type
_entity.pdbx_description
1 polymer ?
#
loop_
_entity_poly.entity_id
_entity_poly.type
_entity_poly.pdbx_seq_one_letter_code
_entity_poly.pdbx_strand_id
1 'polypeptide(L)'
;MGRRKFKLQNYERKKYLQDPGLKLPLSIPLSLVTVNLTKETDSSNLKSNAFDLYKKITASMMIHGWEISLMISENHQSFFIVSGFRSSVELLVTVQSDCSWFLSIGKQKFDKEKSCVLQKWQQLSGVKEVLELLTVLLNSPICIGNPDSKFTGITQQHNGYFKDRNVVPYYHSRMLPSPTVRHSSCQLFLDKLGRCSHCEKHRLTLSAMVGKQSQSDPTRANSHVNYKHLTSEQRDARMANLHQEKRFLKQKVVRLKVRLDKEIAKIGVVLEDDTSSDLHEIMVEHDDQVKSTHSPESFPALFREQQKKAVAVHNSKGMSSGIISLSSQ
;
A
#
# COMPACT_ATOMS: atom_id res chain seq x y z
N MET A 1 30.88 3.21 -27.15
CA MET A 1 29.75 2.57 -26.45
C MET A 1 28.61 3.58 -26.31
N GLY A 2 27.70 3.65 -27.29
CA GLY A 2 26.60 4.62 -27.30
C GLY A 2 25.30 4.00 -26.81
N ARG A 3 24.74 4.50 -25.70
CA ARG A 3 23.39 4.16 -25.25
C ARG A 3 22.36 4.82 -26.19
N ARG A 4 21.74 4.05 -27.09
CA ARG A 4 20.56 4.52 -27.84
C ARG A 4 19.33 4.45 -26.95
N LYS A 5 18.67 5.59 -26.75
CA LYS A 5 17.37 5.70 -26.08
C LYS A 5 16.27 5.31 -27.07
N PHE A 6 15.40 4.37 -26.69
CA PHE A 6 14.19 4.05 -27.42
C PHE A 6 13.12 5.14 -27.15
N LYS A 7 12.56 5.73 -28.21
CA LYS A 7 11.34 6.54 -28.15
C LYS A 7 10.17 5.69 -28.60
N LEU A 8 9.27 5.34 -27.68
CA LEU A 8 7.90 4.95 -28.02
C LEU A 8 7.15 6.21 -28.44
N GLN A 9 6.68 6.28 -29.68
CA GLN A 9 5.72 7.30 -30.10
C GLN A 9 4.35 6.93 -29.53
N ASN A 10 3.88 7.67 -28.53
CA ASN A 10 2.49 7.61 -28.10
C ASN A 10 1.64 8.41 -29.10
N TYR A 11 0.69 7.74 -29.74
CA TYR A 11 -0.37 8.40 -30.49
C TYR A 11 -1.47 8.81 -29.50
N GLU A 12 -1.74 10.11 -29.38
CA GLU A 12 -2.82 10.64 -28.55
C GLU A 12 -4.19 10.33 -29.17
N ARG A 13 -5.02 9.54 -28.47
CA ARG A 13 -6.46 9.41 -28.76
C ARG A 13 -7.19 10.65 -28.22
N LYS A 14 -7.80 11.42 -29.13
CA LYS A 14 -8.66 12.57 -28.80
C LYS A 14 -9.83 12.17 -27.88
N LYS A 15 -10.09 13.02 -26.89
CA LYS A 15 -11.26 12.98 -25.99
C LYS A 15 -12.57 13.10 -26.78
N TYR A 16 -13.52 12.19 -26.51
CA TYR A 16 -14.95 12.44 -26.65
C TYR A 16 -15.65 11.98 -25.37
N LEU A 17 -16.00 12.96 -24.52
CA LEU A 17 -16.98 12.81 -23.46
C LEU A 17 -17.64 14.18 -23.31
N GLN A 18 -18.89 14.28 -23.75
CA GLN A 18 -19.97 15.00 -23.07
C GLN A 18 -21.27 14.82 -23.87
N ASP A 19 -22.11 13.86 -23.45
CA ASP A 19 -23.56 14.01 -23.52
C ASP A 19 -24.24 13.07 -22.50
N PRO A 20 -24.89 13.58 -21.43
CA PRO A 20 -25.55 12.75 -20.43
C PRO A 20 -27.04 12.64 -20.76
N GLY A 21 -27.41 11.86 -21.78
CA GLY A 21 -28.82 11.91 -22.20
C GLY A 21 -29.34 10.88 -23.21
N LEU A 22 -28.69 9.75 -23.48
CA LEU A 22 -29.29 8.72 -24.32
C LEU A 22 -29.09 7.31 -23.78
N LYS A 23 -30.20 6.65 -23.42
CA LYS A 23 -30.28 5.19 -23.35
C LYS A 23 -30.33 4.66 -24.79
N LEU A 24 -29.26 4.03 -25.24
CA LEU A 24 -29.22 3.22 -26.46
C LEU A 24 -28.59 1.85 -26.16
N PRO A 25 -28.97 0.79 -26.91
CA PRO A 25 -28.57 -0.58 -26.64
C PRO A 25 -27.07 -0.76 -26.91
N LEU A 26 -26.44 -1.69 -26.18
CA LEU A 26 -25.05 -2.11 -26.34
C LEU A 26 -24.80 -2.67 -27.76
N SER A 27 -24.51 -1.80 -28.72
CA SER A 27 -23.77 -2.14 -29.94
C SER A 27 -22.37 -1.55 -29.81
N ILE A 28 -21.38 -2.44 -29.66
CA ILE A 28 -19.97 -2.07 -29.62
C ILE A 28 -19.59 -1.61 -31.04
N PRO A 29 -19.01 -0.41 -31.24
CA PRO A 29 -18.56 0.00 -32.54
C PRO A 29 -17.31 -0.81 -32.93
N LEU A 30 -17.45 -1.68 -33.94
CA LEU A 30 -16.36 -2.29 -34.67
C LEU A 30 -15.55 -1.18 -35.34
N SER A 31 -14.39 -0.85 -34.77
CA SER A 31 -13.43 0.09 -35.37
C SER A 31 -12.24 -0.67 -35.95
N LEU A 32 -11.78 -0.15 -37.08
CA LEU A 32 -10.96 -0.72 -38.15
C LEU A 32 -9.56 -1.21 -37.73
N VAL A 33 -9.12 -2.24 -38.46
CA VAL A 33 -7.77 -2.84 -38.50
C VAL A 33 -6.76 -1.87 -39.13
N THR A 34 -5.57 -1.71 -38.53
CA THR A 34 -4.41 -1.13 -39.22
C THR A 34 -3.21 -2.08 -39.13
N VAL A 35 -2.73 -2.55 -40.28
CA VAL A 35 -1.52 -3.37 -40.40
C VAL A 35 -0.35 -2.46 -40.78
N ASN A 36 0.64 -2.29 -39.90
CA ASN A 36 1.89 -1.60 -40.22
C ASN A 36 3.03 -2.63 -40.32
N LEU A 37 3.60 -2.78 -41.53
CA LEU A 37 4.77 -3.60 -41.80
C LEU A 37 6.00 -2.69 -41.93
N THR A 38 7.02 -2.90 -41.09
CA THR A 38 8.35 -2.33 -41.32
C THR A 38 9.30 -3.43 -41.81
N LYS A 39 9.87 -3.21 -43.01
CA LYS A 39 11.04 -3.90 -43.60
C LYS A 39 12.25 -3.77 -42.63
N GLU A 40 13.27 -4.62 -42.57
CA GLU A 40 13.95 -5.52 -43.53
C GLU A 40 14.93 -6.42 -42.73
N THR A 41 15.30 -7.61 -43.26
CA THR A 41 16.57 -8.40 -43.08
C THR A 41 16.34 -9.91 -43.21
N ASP A 42 17.12 -10.59 -44.03
CA ASP A 42 16.90 -11.95 -44.53
C ASP A 42 17.02 -13.08 -43.48
N SER A 43 15.89 -13.74 -43.19
CA SER A 43 15.85 -15.13 -42.69
C SER A 43 14.59 -15.81 -43.27
N SER A 44 14.74 -16.48 -44.42
CA SER A 44 13.60 -16.87 -45.28
C SER A 44 12.70 -17.96 -44.67
N ASN A 45 13.24 -18.94 -43.96
CA ASN A 45 12.45 -20.09 -43.46
C ASN A 45 11.64 -19.79 -42.19
N LEU A 46 12.17 -19.04 -41.23
CA LEU A 46 11.45 -18.68 -40.00
C LEU A 46 10.33 -17.66 -40.25
N LYS A 47 10.52 -16.78 -41.26
CA LYS A 47 9.50 -15.81 -41.66
C LYS A 47 8.32 -16.46 -42.37
N SER A 48 8.55 -17.50 -43.18
CA SER A 48 7.48 -18.23 -43.88
C SER A 48 6.48 -18.84 -42.90
N ASN A 49 6.96 -19.58 -41.89
CA ASN A 49 6.08 -20.27 -40.94
C ASN A 49 5.25 -19.29 -40.09
N ALA A 50 5.86 -18.21 -39.60
CA ALA A 50 5.17 -17.21 -38.81
C ALA A 50 4.14 -16.42 -39.62
N PHE A 51 4.45 -16.13 -40.89
CA PHE A 51 3.55 -15.41 -41.79
C PHE A 51 2.35 -16.27 -42.21
N ASP A 52 2.58 -17.56 -42.47
CA ASP A 52 1.50 -18.51 -42.76
C ASP A 52 0.59 -18.72 -41.54
N LEU A 53 1.17 -18.79 -40.34
CA LEU A 53 0.42 -18.83 -39.09
C LEU A 53 -0.43 -17.57 -38.92
N TYR A 54 0.16 -16.39 -39.11
CA TYR A 54 -0.56 -15.12 -39.08
C TYR A 54 -1.73 -15.12 -40.08
N LYS A 55 -1.50 -15.46 -41.35
CA LYS A 55 -2.56 -15.53 -42.37
C LYS A 55 -3.70 -16.45 -41.97
N LYS A 56 -3.39 -17.66 -41.46
CA LYS A 56 -4.39 -18.63 -41.01
C LYS A 56 -5.21 -18.07 -39.85
N ILE A 57 -4.57 -17.46 -38.85
CA ILE A 57 -5.25 -16.87 -37.70
C ILE A 57 -6.11 -15.67 -38.13
N THR A 58 -5.59 -14.75 -38.94
CA THR A 58 -6.34 -13.57 -39.42
C THR A 58 -7.57 -13.98 -40.22
N ALA A 59 -7.46 -15.00 -41.09
CA ALA A 59 -8.60 -15.52 -41.84
C ALA A 59 -9.68 -16.12 -40.93
N SER A 60 -9.29 -16.78 -39.83
CA SER A 60 -10.23 -17.37 -38.86
C SER A 60 -10.82 -16.36 -37.86
N MET A 61 -10.15 -15.25 -37.56
CA MET A 61 -10.49 -14.36 -36.43
C MET A 61 -11.23 -13.07 -36.78
N MET A 62 -11.47 -12.76 -38.06
CA MET A 62 -12.27 -11.58 -38.48
C MET A 62 -13.69 -11.52 -37.86
N ILE A 63 -14.16 -12.58 -37.20
CA ILE A 63 -15.52 -12.74 -36.71
C ILE A 63 -15.70 -12.20 -35.26
N HIS A 64 -14.62 -11.93 -34.51
CA HIS A 64 -14.73 -11.76 -33.05
C HIS A 64 -14.13 -10.48 -32.46
N GLY A 65 -13.86 -9.45 -33.26
CA GLY A 65 -13.40 -8.15 -32.73
C GLY A 65 -12.00 -8.16 -32.10
N TRP A 66 -11.16 -9.12 -32.48
CA TRP A 66 -9.73 -9.11 -32.17
C TRP A 66 -8.97 -8.38 -33.26
N GLU A 67 -7.97 -7.60 -32.83
CA GLU A 67 -6.93 -7.06 -33.68
C GLU A 67 -5.71 -7.99 -33.58
N ILE A 68 -5.13 -8.33 -34.73
CA ILE A 68 -3.94 -9.17 -34.80
C ILE A 68 -2.84 -8.34 -35.42
N SER A 69 -1.72 -8.25 -34.73
CA SER A 69 -0.51 -7.59 -35.21
C SER A 69 0.64 -8.58 -35.25
N LEU A 70 1.27 -8.73 -36.40
CA LEU A 70 2.52 -9.48 -36.52
C LEU A 70 3.68 -8.56 -36.17
N MET A 71 4.53 -8.95 -35.22
CA MET A 71 5.76 -8.22 -34.93
C MET A 71 6.96 -9.13 -35.11
N ILE A 72 7.94 -8.65 -35.86
CA ILE A 72 9.20 -9.34 -36.11
C ILE A 72 10.27 -8.57 -35.33
N SER A 73 10.89 -9.22 -34.36
CA SER A 73 11.98 -8.64 -33.56
C SER A 73 13.30 -8.68 -34.31
N GLU A 74 14.21 -7.76 -34.00
CA GLU A 74 15.59 -7.69 -34.55
C GLU A 74 16.37 -8.99 -34.32
N ASN A 75 16.01 -9.79 -33.30
CA ASN A 75 16.64 -11.08 -33.02
C ASN A 75 16.06 -12.24 -33.88
N HIS A 76 15.32 -11.93 -34.95
CA HIS A 76 14.62 -12.90 -35.80
C HIS A 76 13.64 -13.83 -35.07
N GLN A 77 13.23 -13.48 -33.85
CA GLN A 77 12.10 -14.12 -33.19
C GLN A 77 10.82 -13.49 -33.72
N SER A 78 10.08 -14.27 -34.50
CA SER A 78 8.74 -13.91 -34.93
C SER A 78 7.77 -14.17 -33.78
N PHE A 79 6.97 -13.17 -33.44
CA PHE A 79 5.83 -13.36 -32.55
C PHE A 79 4.63 -12.61 -33.10
N PHE A 80 3.44 -13.16 -32.89
CA PHE A 80 2.22 -12.43 -33.20
C PHE A 80 1.53 -12.03 -31.91
N ILE A 81 1.00 -10.83 -31.96
CA ILE A 81 0.22 -10.22 -30.91
C ILE A 81 -1.24 -10.29 -31.34
N VAL A 82 -2.08 -10.81 -30.47
CA VAL A 82 -3.52 -10.76 -30.60
C VAL A 82 -4.04 -9.87 -29.48
N SER A 83 -4.55 -8.69 -29.83
CA SER A 83 -5.18 -7.74 -28.91
C SER A 83 -6.69 -7.78 -29.07
N GLY A 84 -7.41 -7.76 -27.96
CA GLY A 84 -8.87 -7.81 -27.96
C GLY A 84 -9.44 -7.09 -26.76
N PHE A 85 -10.65 -6.57 -26.91
CA PHE A 85 -11.37 -5.96 -25.81
C PHE A 85 -12.50 -6.88 -25.36
N ARG A 86 -12.53 -7.18 -24.06
CA ARG A 86 -13.65 -7.87 -23.44
C ARG A 86 -14.16 -7.08 -22.26
N SER A 87 -15.42 -6.65 -22.33
CA SER A 87 -16.06 -5.88 -21.26
C SER A 87 -15.20 -4.69 -20.82
N SER A 88 -14.53 -4.00 -21.75
CA SER A 88 -13.57 -2.90 -21.48
C SER A 88 -12.22 -3.31 -20.85
N VAL A 89 -11.90 -4.60 -20.83
CA VAL A 89 -10.57 -5.13 -20.48
C VAL A 89 -9.79 -5.40 -21.75
N GLU A 90 -8.61 -4.79 -21.86
CA GLU A 90 -7.65 -5.09 -22.93
C GLU A 90 -6.93 -6.41 -22.60
N LEU A 91 -7.07 -7.39 -23.49
CA LEU A 91 -6.36 -8.66 -23.45
C LEU A 91 -5.30 -8.64 -24.54
N LEU A 92 -4.07 -8.98 -24.18
CA LEU A 92 -2.93 -9.05 -25.07
C LEU A 92 -2.32 -10.45 -24.99
N VAL A 93 -2.54 -11.25 -26.02
CA VAL A 93 -1.91 -12.58 -26.14
C VAL A 93 -0.71 -12.44 -27.05
N THR A 94 0.46 -12.80 -26.54
CA THR A 94 1.68 -12.86 -27.35
C THR A 94 2.11 -14.31 -27.47
N VAL A 95 2.21 -14.79 -28.70
CA VAL A 95 2.67 -16.14 -29.01
C VAL A 95 4.03 -16.05 -29.69
N GLN A 96 5.02 -16.72 -29.13
CA GLN A 96 6.39 -16.76 -29.62
C GLN A 96 6.58 -17.85 -30.68
N SER A 97 7.72 -17.81 -31.38
CA SER A 97 8.05 -18.76 -32.45
C SER A 97 8.20 -20.21 -31.97
N ASP A 98 8.54 -20.42 -30.70
CA ASP A 98 8.62 -21.73 -30.05
C ASP A 98 7.25 -22.22 -29.54
N CYS A 99 6.17 -21.52 -29.90
CA CYS A 99 4.80 -21.75 -29.45
C CYS A 99 4.60 -21.61 -27.93
N SER A 100 5.57 -21.03 -27.23
CA SER A 100 5.33 -20.47 -25.90
C SER A 100 4.47 -19.21 -26.04
N TRP A 101 3.74 -18.89 -24.98
CA TRP A 101 2.87 -17.72 -24.99
C TRP A 101 2.72 -17.14 -23.60
N PHE A 102 2.38 -15.85 -23.58
CA PHE A 102 2.00 -15.14 -22.38
C PHE A 102 0.78 -14.26 -22.63
N LEU A 103 0.00 -14.06 -21.57
CA LEU A 103 -1.13 -13.17 -21.54
C LEU A 103 -0.77 -11.92 -20.77
N SER A 104 -1.14 -10.76 -21.29
CA SER A 104 -1.17 -9.52 -20.52
C SER A 104 -2.58 -8.97 -20.48
N ILE A 105 -2.93 -8.35 -19.35
CA ILE A 105 -4.26 -7.81 -19.09
C ILE A 105 -4.07 -6.35 -18.71
N GLY A 106 -4.47 -5.46 -19.61
CA GLY A 106 -3.95 -4.10 -19.66
C GLY A 106 -2.41 -4.12 -19.70
N LYS A 107 -1.78 -3.49 -18.70
CA LYS A 107 -0.31 -3.34 -18.65
C LYS A 107 0.43 -4.40 -17.83
N GLN A 108 -0.26 -5.39 -17.26
CA GLN A 108 0.38 -6.40 -16.43
C GLN A 108 0.39 -7.77 -17.11
N LYS A 109 1.52 -8.45 -17.00
CA LYS A 109 1.64 -9.86 -17.40
C LYS A 109 0.84 -10.72 -16.42
N PHE A 110 -0.03 -11.56 -16.97
CA PHE A 110 -0.83 -12.51 -16.21
C PHE A 110 -0.07 -13.83 -16.06
N ASP A 111 -0.11 -14.38 -14.86
CA ASP A 111 0.45 -15.68 -14.55
C ASP A 111 -0.58 -16.77 -14.85
N LYS A 112 -0.41 -17.46 -15.98
CA LYS A 112 -1.34 -18.49 -16.47
C LYS A 112 -1.43 -19.70 -15.54
N GLU A 113 -0.42 -19.98 -14.73
CA GLU A 113 -0.42 -21.10 -13.78
C GLU A 113 -1.48 -20.94 -12.68
N LYS A 114 -1.83 -19.69 -12.37
CA LYS A 114 -2.87 -19.34 -11.39
C LYS A 114 -4.28 -19.54 -11.90
N SER A 115 -4.48 -19.78 -13.19
CA SER A 115 -5.81 -19.98 -13.77
C SER A 115 -6.09 -21.46 -13.98
N CYS A 116 -7.10 -21.99 -13.32
CA CYS A 116 -7.56 -23.37 -13.54
C CYS A 116 -7.99 -23.60 -14.99
N VAL A 117 -8.57 -22.59 -15.64
CA VAL A 117 -8.95 -22.62 -17.05
C VAL A 117 -7.71 -22.76 -17.92
N LEU A 118 -6.70 -21.90 -17.74
CA LEU A 118 -5.58 -21.81 -18.68
C LEU A 118 -4.50 -22.88 -18.49
N GLN A 119 -4.58 -23.68 -17.42
CA GLN A 119 -3.60 -24.74 -17.12
C GLN A 119 -3.45 -25.78 -18.24
N LYS A 120 -4.48 -26.02 -19.05
CA LYS A 120 -4.41 -26.94 -20.20
C LYS A 120 -3.45 -26.44 -21.30
N TRP A 121 -3.24 -25.13 -21.40
CA TRP A 121 -2.46 -24.51 -22.49
C TRP A 121 -1.09 -24.02 -22.01
N GLN A 122 -0.27 -24.89 -21.43
CA GLN A 122 1.09 -24.48 -21.03
C GLN A 122 1.99 -24.20 -22.24
N GLN A 123 1.90 -25.07 -23.25
CA GLN A 123 2.59 -24.97 -24.52
C GLN A 123 1.57 -25.19 -25.63
N LEU A 124 1.69 -24.44 -26.73
CA LEU A 124 0.82 -24.59 -27.89
C LEU A 124 1.52 -25.49 -28.90
N SER A 125 0.80 -26.41 -29.52
CA SER A 125 1.33 -27.31 -30.56
C SER A 125 1.08 -26.80 -31.98
N GLY A 126 0.22 -25.79 -32.15
CA GLY A 126 -0.05 -25.18 -33.44
C GLY A 126 -1.24 -24.23 -33.49
N VAL A 127 -1.63 -23.87 -34.71
CA VAL A 127 -2.68 -22.87 -35.01
C VAL A 127 -4.00 -23.20 -34.31
N LYS A 128 -4.39 -24.49 -34.31
CA LYS A 128 -5.66 -24.94 -33.75
C LYS A 128 -5.77 -24.63 -32.27
N GLU A 129 -4.72 -24.94 -31.51
CA GLU A 129 -4.68 -24.66 -30.06
C GLU A 129 -4.61 -23.16 -29.77
N VAL A 130 -3.95 -22.37 -30.61
CA VAL A 130 -3.98 -20.91 -30.51
C VAL A 130 -5.43 -20.41 -30.64
N LEU A 131 -6.17 -20.88 -31.64
CA LEU A 131 -7.57 -20.50 -31.84
C LEU A 131 -8.44 -20.95 -30.67
N GLU A 132 -8.29 -22.20 -30.21
CA GLU A 132 -9.01 -22.71 -29.04
C GLU A 132 -8.72 -21.87 -27.79
N LEU A 133 -7.45 -21.52 -27.53
CA LEU A 133 -7.06 -20.66 -26.42
C LEU A 133 -7.75 -19.28 -26.51
N LEU A 134 -7.74 -18.65 -27.69
CA LEU A 134 -8.35 -17.34 -27.89
C LEU A 134 -9.87 -17.39 -27.71
N THR A 135 -10.51 -18.44 -28.21
CA THR A 135 -11.94 -18.70 -27.99
C THR A 135 -12.24 -18.89 -26.49
N VAL A 136 -11.40 -19.61 -25.77
CA VAL A 136 -11.54 -19.79 -24.31
C VAL A 136 -11.38 -18.46 -23.58
N LEU A 137 -10.34 -17.67 -23.87
CA LEU A 137 -10.13 -16.36 -23.26
C LEU A 137 -11.30 -15.38 -23.51
N LEU A 138 -11.92 -15.45 -24.68
CA LEU A 138 -13.11 -14.66 -25.01
C LEU A 138 -14.34 -15.08 -24.21
N ASN A 139 -14.53 -16.38 -24.02
CA ASN A 139 -15.76 -16.91 -23.48
C ASN A 139 -15.70 -17.07 -21.95
N SER A 140 -14.54 -17.40 -21.37
CA SER A 140 -14.37 -17.71 -19.95
C SER A 140 -14.62 -16.53 -19.03
N PRO A 141 -15.69 -16.50 -18.21
CA PRO A 141 -15.98 -15.39 -17.32
C PRO A 141 -14.77 -14.83 -16.56
N ILE A 142 -14.64 -13.50 -16.49
CA ILE A 142 -13.66 -12.85 -15.63
C ILE A 142 -14.26 -12.76 -14.22
N CYS A 143 -13.55 -13.28 -13.22
CA CYS A 143 -13.90 -13.12 -11.81
C CYS A 143 -14.20 -11.66 -11.52
N ILE A 144 -15.28 -11.31 -10.83
CA ILE A 144 -15.62 -9.89 -10.58
C ILE A 144 -14.86 -9.27 -9.40
N GLY A 145 -14.17 -10.09 -8.60
CA GLY A 145 -13.53 -9.65 -7.35
C GLY A 145 -14.54 -9.13 -6.32
N ASN A 146 -14.16 -8.12 -5.54
CA ASN A 146 -15.02 -7.46 -4.56
C ASN A 146 -15.15 -5.96 -4.91
N PRO A 147 -16.10 -5.60 -5.80
CA PRO A 147 -16.23 -4.23 -6.32
C PRO A 147 -17.00 -3.29 -5.37
N ASP A 148 -17.56 -3.79 -4.26
CA ASP A 148 -18.37 -2.99 -3.35
C ASP A 148 -17.59 -1.78 -2.83
N SER A 149 -18.21 -0.59 -2.88
CA SER A 149 -17.59 0.69 -2.48
C SER A 149 -17.04 0.67 -1.05
N LYS A 150 -17.73 -0.03 -0.14
CA LYS A 150 -17.27 -0.22 1.24
C LYS A 150 -15.92 -0.95 1.35
N PHE A 151 -15.61 -1.86 0.42
CA PHE A 151 -14.33 -2.58 0.42
C PHE A 151 -13.23 -1.79 -0.28
N THR A 152 -13.57 -1.10 -1.37
CA THR A 152 -12.60 -0.26 -2.09
C THR A 152 -12.17 0.95 -1.25
N GLY A 153 -13.08 1.54 -0.47
CA GLY A 153 -12.76 2.65 0.45
C GLY A 153 -11.74 2.26 1.53
N ILE A 154 -11.91 1.11 2.17
CA ILE A 154 -10.95 0.60 3.17
C ILE A 154 -9.60 0.31 2.52
N THR A 155 -9.61 -0.27 1.33
CA THR A 155 -8.38 -0.57 0.60
C THR A 155 -7.61 0.72 0.27
N GLN A 156 -8.32 1.78 -0.14
CA GLN A 156 -7.71 3.10 -0.38
C GLN A 156 -7.13 3.72 0.89
N GLN A 157 -7.83 3.62 2.03
CA GLN A 157 -7.31 4.09 3.33
C GLN A 157 -6.02 3.37 3.76
N HIS A 158 -5.86 2.12 3.35
CA HIS A 158 -4.65 1.33 3.56
C HIS A 158 -3.64 1.42 2.40
N ASN A 159 -3.76 2.41 1.50
CA ASN A 159 -2.89 2.60 0.33
C ASN A 159 -2.77 1.35 -0.56
N GLY A 160 -3.80 0.51 -0.59
CA GLY A 160 -3.81 -0.73 -1.38
C GLY A 160 -3.13 -1.92 -0.71
N TYR A 161 -2.66 -1.84 0.54
CA TYR A 161 -1.91 -2.91 1.21
C TYR A 161 -2.50 -3.30 2.57
N PHE A 162 -2.93 -4.55 2.71
CA PHE A 162 -3.25 -5.16 4.00
C PHE A 162 -2.03 -5.93 4.51
N LYS A 163 -1.51 -5.58 5.70
CA LYS A 163 -0.28 -6.17 6.26
C LYS A 163 -0.44 -7.61 6.76
N ASP A 164 -1.66 -8.08 7.01
CA ASP A 164 -1.89 -9.46 7.46
C ASP A 164 -2.04 -10.39 6.26
N ARG A 165 -0.94 -11.11 5.97
CA ARG A 165 -0.84 -12.38 5.23
C ARG A 165 -1.55 -12.43 3.86
N ASN A 166 -0.73 -12.35 2.81
CA ASN A 166 -1.06 -12.42 1.39
C ASN A 166 -1.48 -11.08 0.77
N VAL A 167 -0.49 -10.44 0.15
CA VAL A 167 -0.54 -9.16 -0.57
C VAL A 167 -1.76 -9.07 -1.49
N VAL A 168 -2.74 -8.27 -1.09
CA VAL A 168 -3.94 -7.95 -1.89
C VAL A 168 -3.52 -6.99 -3.01
N PRO A 169 -3.62 -7.36 -4.30
CA PRO A 169 -3.48 -6.37 -5.34
C PRO A 169 -4.81 -5.62 -5.40
N TYR A 170 -4.82 -4.35 -4.99
CA TYR A 170 -5.82 -3.41 -5.49
C TYR A 170 -5.66 -3.35 -7.01
N TYR A 171 -6.61 -3.94 -7.74
CA TYR A 171 -6.59 -3.83 -9.19
C TYR A 171 -7.13 -2.45 -9.57
N HIS A 172 -6.18 -1.57 -9.88
CA HIS A 172 -6.45 -0.22 -10.35
C HIS A 172 -7.24 -0.28 -11.68
N SER A 173 -8.05 0.75 -11.95
CA SER A 173 -8.86 0.95 -13.17
C SER A 173 -8.10 0.83 -14.50
N ARG A 174 -6.77 0.69 -14.44
CA ARG A 174 -5.90 0.42 -15.60
C ARG A 174 -5.99 -1.02 -16.12
N MET A 175 -6.53 -1.95 -15.34
CA MET A 175 -6.61 -3.37 -15.72
C MET A 175 -8.04 -3.87 -15.90
N LEU A 176 -8.99 -3.24 -15.21
CA LEU A 176 -10.38 -3.67 -15.19
C LEU A 176 -11.28 -2.45 -15.29
N PRO A 177 -12.52 -2.63 -15.79
CA PRO A 177 -13.44 -1.53 -16.08
C PRO A 177 -13.89 -0.83 -14.81
N SER A 178 -13.95 -1.58 -13.70
CA SER A 178 -14.31 -1.11 -12.38
C SER A 178 -13.22 -1.45 -11.36
N PRO A 179 -12.91 -0.52 -10.43
CA PRO A 179 -12.04 -0.80 -9.31
C PRO A 179 -12.60 -1.94 -8.46
N THR A 180 -11.77 -2.91 -8.11
CA THR A 180 -12.19 -4.08 -7.34
C THR A 180 -11.06 -4.62 -6.47
N VAL A 181 -11.40 -5.15 -5.31
CA VAL A 181 -10.45 -5.78 -4.39
C VAL A 181 -10.38 -7.27 -4.69
N ARG A 182 -9.19 -7.81 -4.94
CA ARG A 182 -8.99 -9.24 -5.25
C ARG A 182 -7.97 -9.87 -4.31
N HIS A 183 -8.15 -11.16 -4.07
CA HIS A 183 -7.15 -11.95 -3.37
C HIS A 183 -5.89 -12.14 -4.25
N SER A 184 -4.71 -12.30 -3.65
CA SER A 184 -3.43 -12.53 -4.35
C SER A 184 -3.45 -13.77 -5.26
N SER A 185 -4.19 -14.79 -4.83
CA SER A 185 -4.44 -16.05 -5.54
C SER A 185 -5.73 -16.03 -6.36
N CYS A 186 -6.21 -14.86 -6.80
CA CYS A 186 -7.43 -14.78 -7.60
C CYS A 186 -7.27 -15.54 -8.93
N GLN A 187 -8.13 -16.54 -9.15
CA GLN A 187 -8.34 -17.13 -10.47
C GLN A 187 -9.11 -16.11 -11.31
N LEU A 188 -8.42 -15.42 -12.22
CA LEU A 188 -9.03 -14.33 -12.97
C LEU A 188 -10.03 -14.83 -14.01
N PHE A 189 -9.68 -15.87 -14.76
CA PHE A 189 -10.60 -16.57 -15.65
C PHE A 189 -11.24 -17.73 -14.90
N LEU A 190 -12.56 -17.84 -15.03
CA LEU A 190 -13.42 -18.82 -14.38
C LEU A 190 -14.19 -19.63 -15.41
N ASP A 191 -14.69 -20.77 -14.97
CA ASP A 191 -15.63 -21.58 -15.75
C ASP A 191 -17.06 -21.03 -15.68
N LYS A 192 -17.38 -20.28 -14.62
CA LYS A 192 -18.72 -19.75 -14.32
C LYS A 192 -18.67 -18.27 -13.95
N LEU A 193 -19.75 -17.56 -14.24
CA LEU A 193 -19.92 -16.15 -13.86
C LEU A 193 -19.88 -16.02 -12.33
N GLY A 194 -19.19 -14.98 -11.83
CA GLY A 194 -19.15 -14.66 -10.40
C GLY A 194 -17.74 -14.40 -9.85
N ARG A 195 -17.50 -14.83 -8.60
CA ARG A 195 -16.21 -14.70 -7.91
C ARG A 195 -15.50 -16.05 -7.86
N CYS A 196 -14.17 -16.02 -7.93
CA CYS A 196 -13.38 -17.20 -7.61
C CYS A 196 -13.50 -17.54 -6.12
N SER A 197 -13.24 -18.79 -5.76
CA SER A 197 -13.28 -19.28 -4.37
C SER A 197 -12.40 -18.46 -3.42
N HIS A 198 -11.23 -18.00 -3.88
CA HIS A 198 -10.33 -17.14 -3.10
C HIS A 198 -10.92 -15.76 -2.83
N CYS A 199 -11.52 -15.12 -3.85
CA CYS A 199 -12.15 -13.81 -3.70
C CYS A 199 -13.43 -13.88 -2.85
N GLU A 200 -14.16 -14.99 -2.92
CA GLU A 200 -15.36 -15.23 -2.10
C GLU A 200 -14.99 -15.39 -0.63
N LYS A 201 -13.98 -16.21 -0.30
CA LYS A 201 -13.46 -16.30 1.08
C LYS A 201 -12.91 -14.97 1.57
N HIS A 202 -12.18 -14.25 0.72
CA HIS A 202 -11.62 -12.96 1.08
C HIS A 202 -12.70 -11.89 1.33
N ARG A 203 -13.86 -11.99 0.67
CA ARG A 203 -15.02 -11.12 0.91
C ARG A 203 -15.48 -11.14 2.37
N LEU A 204 -15.45 -12.30 3.02
CA LEU A 204 -15.81 -12.43 4.43
C LEU A 204 -14.82 -11.68 5.32
N THR A 205 -13.51 -11.79 5.02
CA THR A 205 -12.46 -11.02 5.70
C THR A 205 -12.66 -9.52 5.52
N LEU A 206 -12.91 -9.06 4.29
CA LEU A 206 -13.21 -7.66 3.98
C LEU A 206 -14.45 -7.18 4.75
N SER A 207 -15.51 -7.99 4.82
CA SER A 207 -16.72 -7.67 5.58
C SER A 207 -16.46 -7.53 7.07
N ALA A 208 -15.66 -8.44 7.66
CA ALA A 208 -15.27 -8.33 9.06
C ALA A 208 -14.42 -7.07 9.33
N MET A 209 -13.54 -6.69 8.41
CA MET A 209 -12.77 -5.44 8.53
C MET A 209 -13.67 -4.21 8.47
N VAL A 210 -14.63 -4.16 7.53
CA VAL A 210 -15.65 -3.10 7.48
C VAL A 210 -16.43 -3.02 8.78
N GLY A 211 -16.91 -4.17 9.29
CA GLY A 211 -17.68 -4.22 10.53
C GLY A 211 -16.91 -3.66 11.73
N LYS A 212 -15.62 -4.04 11.88
CA LYS A 212 -14.75 -3.52 12.94
C LYS A 212 -14.54 -2.01 12.84
N GLN A 213 -14.45 -1.47 11.63
CA GLN A 213 -14.30 -0.04 11.43
C GLN A 213 -15.59 0.74 11.72
N SER A 214 -16.76 0.19 11.37
CA SER A 214 -18.04 0.84 11.70
C SER A 214 -18.33 0.88 13.20
N GLN A 215 -17.75 -0.04 13.99
CA GLN A 215 -17.93 -0.10 15.44
C GLN A 215 -16.98 0.83 16.21
N SER A 216 -15.93 1.36 15.58
CA SER A 216 -15.11 2.40 16.20
C SER A 216 -15.88 3.72 16.18
N ASP A 217 -16.60 3.99 17.26
CA ASP A 217 -17.27 5.27 17.49
C ASP A 217 -16.24 6.41 17.34
N PRO A 218 -16.37 7.31 16.35
CA PRO A 218 -15.41 8.38 16.09
C PRO A 218 -15.25 9.32 17.29
N THR A 219 -16.26 9.40 18.15
CA THR A 219 -16.24 10.27 19.33
C THR A 219 -15.56 9.64 20.55
N ARG A 220 -15.43 8.31 20.57
CA ARG A 220 -14.77 7.54 21.64
C ARG A 220 -13.54 6.80 21.13
N ALA A 221 -12.71 7.49 20.36
CA ALA A 221 -11.36 7.02 20.06
C ALA A 221 -10.53 7.00 21.36
N ASN A 222 -10.71 5.96 22.17
CA ASN A 222 -9.87 5.68 23.33
C ASN A 222 -8.40 5.79 22.90
N SER A 223 -7.57 6.40 23.74
CA SER A 223 -6.13 6.57 23.53
C SER A 223 -5.39 5.25 23.25
N HIS A 224 -6.02 4.11 23.52
CA HIS A 224 -5.47 2.77 23.28
C HIS A 224 -5.76 2.18 21.88
N VAL A 225 -6.60 2.82 21.04
CA VAL A 225 -6.87 2.31 19.68
C VAL A 225 -5.64 2.50 18.79
N ASN A 226 -5.24 1.50 18.02
CA ASN A 226 -4.10 1.60 17.10
C ASN A 226 -4.41 2.58 15.95
N TYR A 227 -3.50 3.53 15.67
CA TYR A 227 -3.63 4.54 14.60
C TYR A 227 -4.01 3.96 13.22
N LYS A 228 -3.62 2.72 12.93
CA LYS A 228 -3.91 2.06 11.65
C LYS A 228 -5.41 1.85 11.39
N HIS A 229 -6.23 1.87 12.44
CA HIS A 229 -7.67 1.67 12.36
C HIS A 229 -8.47 2.96 12.39
N LEU A 230 -7.78 4.10 12.55
CA LEU A 230 -8.42 5.40 12.59
C LEU A 230 -8.51 5.98 11.18
N THR A 231 -9.68 6.52 10.83
CA THR A 231 -9.86 7.35 9.63
C THR A 231 -8.95 8.58 9.71
N SER A 232 -8.75 9.31 8.60
CA SER A 232 -7.95 10.54 8.62
C SER A 232 -8.52 11.54 9.63
N GLU A 233 -9.82 11.79 9.58
CA GLU A 233 -10.53 12.69 10.49
C GLU A 233 -10.38 12.27 11.97
N GLN A 234 -10.49 10.98 12.27
CA GLN A 234 -10.28 10.45 13.63
C GLN A 234 -8.83 10.61 14.10
N ARG A 235 -7.85 10.48 13.20
CA ARG A 235 -6.43 10.73 13.53
C ARG A 235 -6.19 12.20 13.87
N ASP A 236 -6.78 13.10 13.10
CA ASP A 236 -6.66 14.54 13.31
C ASP A 236 -7.32 14.97 14.62
N ALA A 237 -8.54 14.49 14.90
CA ALA A 237 -9.25 14.73 16.16
C ALA A 237 -8.45 14.21 17.37
N ARG A 238 -7.89 13.01 17.28
CA ARG A 238 -7.05 12.45 18.35
C ARG A 238 -5.77 13.26 18.54
N MET A 239 -5.15 13.71 17.45
CA MET A 239 -3.96 14.56 17.53
C MET A 239 -4.27 15.88 18.25
N ALA A 240 -5.41 16.51 17.93
CA ALA A 240 -5.88 17.70 18.62
C ALA A 240 -6.08 17.45 20.13
N ASN A 241 -6.72 16.34 20.50
CA ASN A 241 -6.90 15.96 21.91
C ASN A 241 -5.56 15.76 22.63
N LEU A 242 -4.59 15.09 22.00
CA LEU A 242 -3.25 14.89 22.59
C LEU A 242 -2.50 16.22 22.76
N HIS A 243 -2.64 17.16 21.83
CA HIS A 243 -2.08 18.50 21.98
C HIS A 243 -2.72 19.27 23.15
N GLN A 244 -4.04 19.16 23.30
CA GLN A 244 -4.76 19.77 24.42
C GLN A 244 -4.35 19.17 25.76
N GLU A 245 -4.27 17.84 25.85
CA GLU A 245 -3.82 17.13 27.05
C GLU A 245 -2.38 17.50 27.42
N LYS A 246 -1.47 17.53 26.43
CA LYS A 246 -0.09 17.99 26.63
C LYS A 246 -0.05 19.42 27.19
N ARG A 247 -0.87 20.33 26.66
CA ARG A 247 -0.96 21.71 27.15
C ARG A 247 -1.48 21.77 28.59
N PHE A 248 -2.53 21.00 28.89
CA PHE A 248 -3.11 20.90 30.23
C PHE A 248 -2.09 20.35 31.24
N LEU A 249 -1.42 19.26 30.92
CA LEU A 249 -0.40 18.65 31.79
C LEU A 249 0.78 19.61 32.02
N LYS A 250 1.26 20.32 30.99
CA LYS A 250 2.29 21.36 31.16
C LYS A 250 1.87 22.43 32.16
N GLN A 251 0.64 22.95 32.04
CA GLN A 251 0.12 23.93 32.99
C GLN A 251 0.00 23.36 34.40
N LYS A 252 -0.42 22.10 34.54
CA LYS A 252 -0.49 21.42 35.85
C LYS A 252 0.89 21.30 36.49
N VAL A 253 1.93 20.92 35.72
CA VAL A 253 3.31 20.88 36.23
C VAL A 253 3.76 22.26 36.72
N VAL A 254 3.51 23.32 35.95
CA VAL A 254 3.87 24.69 36.36
C VAL A 254 3.16 25.08 37.66
N ARG A 255 1.86 24.81 37.78
CA ARG A 255 1.09 25.09 39.00
C ARG A 255 1.61 24.32 40.20
N LEU A 256 1.95 23.05 40.02
CA LEU A 256 2.52 22.22 41.08
C LEU A 256 3.89 22.72 41.53
N LYS A 257 4.75 23.15 40.59
CA LYS A 257 6.04 23.77 40.92
C LYS A 257 5.85 25.04 41.76
N VAL A 258 5.00 25.96 41.31
CA VAL A 258 4.70 27.19 42.07
C VAL A 258 4.15 26.88 43.46
N ARG A 259 3.28 25.86 43.60
CA ARG A 259 2.78 25.44 44.90
C ARG A 259 3.87 24.85 45.79
N LEU A 260 4.73 24.00 45.22
CA LEU A 260 5.87 23.43 45.92
C LEU A 260 6.81 24.54 46.43
N ASP A 261 7.17 25.49 45.58
CA ASP A 261 8.03 26.62 45.94
C ASP A 261 7.42 27.47 47.07
N LYS A 262 6.10 27.67 47.06
CA LYS A 262 5.38 28.36 48.15
C LYS A 262 5.42 27.59 49.47
N GLU A 263 5.21 26.28 49.44
CA GLU A 263 5.29 25.45 50.66
C GLU A 263 6.73 25.39 51.19
N ILE A 264 7.73 25.31 50.30
CA ILE A 264 9.15 25.42 50.66
C ILE A 264 9.43 26.78 51.30
N ALA A 265 8.93 27.89 50.76
CA ALA A 265 9.13 29.22 51.36
C ALA A 265 8.41 29.37 52.71
N LYS A 266 7.31 28.66 52.93
CA LYS A 266 6.50 28.75 54.14
C LYS A 266 7.05 27.89 55.29
N ILE A 267 7.49 26.67 54.99
CA ILE A 267 7.86 25.65 55.99
C ILE A 267 9.35 25.35 55.95
N GLY A 268 10.02 25.65 54.84
CA GLY A 268 11.44 25.40 54.67
C GLY A 268 12.26 26.19 55.68
N VAL A 269 13.20 25.49 56.31
CA VAL A 269 14.21 26.07 57.18
C VAL A 269 15.49 26.14 56.36
N VAL A 270 16.09 27.34 56.31
CA VAL A 270 17.44 27.50 55.76
C VAL A 270 18.39 26.89 56.77
N LEU A 271 19.16 25.89 56.34
CA LEU A 271 20.17 25.28 57.18
C LEU A 271 21.44 26.14 57.12
N GLU A 272 22.05 26.35 58.28
CA GLU A 272 23.38 26.97 58.37
C GLU A 272 24.42 26.08 57.70
N ASP A 273 25.49 26.67 57.18
CA ASP A 273 26.50 25.96 56.38
C ASP A 273 27.12 24.78 57.13
N ASP A 274 27.35 24.91 58.45
CA ASP A 274 27.87 23.84 59.31
C ASP A 274 26.89 22.66 59.40
N THR A 275 25.59 22.94 59.60
CA THR A 275 24.55 21.89 59.63
C THR A 275 24.36 21.24 58.26
N SER A 276 24.52 22.03 57.19
CA SER A 276 24.47 21.53 55.81
C SER A 276 25.63 20.58 55.51
N SER A 277 26.84 20.91 55.99
CA SER A 277 28.03 20.07 55.88
C SER A 277 27.85 18.73 56.61
N ASP A 278 27.40 18.77 57.87
CA ASP A 278 27.16 17.56 58.68
C ASP A 278 26.13 16.64 58.01
N LEU A 279 25.03 17.21 57.50
CA LEU A 279 24.01 16.44 56.79
C LEU A 279 24.56 15.84 55.49
N HIS A 280 25.46 16.54 54.79
CA HIS A 280 26.12 16.00 53.61
C HIS A 280 27.03 14.82 53.94
N GLU A 281 27.78 14.90 55.04
CA GLU A 281 28.65 13.83 55.51
C GLU A 281 27.85 12.56 55.86
N ILE A 282 26.78 12.71 56.66
CA ILE A 282 25.83 11.62 56.97
C ILE A 282 25.21 11.06 55.67
N MET A 283 24.99 11.93 54.67
CA MET A 283 24.46 11.52 53.38
C MET A 283 25.43 10.64 52.56
N VAL A 284 26.73 10.91 52.66
CA VAL A 284 27.77 10.14 51.98
C VAL A 284 28.05 8.85 52.73
N GLU A 285 28.21 8.91 54.05
CA GLU A 285 28.57 7.78 54.91
C GLU A 285 27.58 6.62 54.82
N HIS A 286 26.28 6.92 54.82
CA HIS A 286 25.23 5.89 54.78
C HIS A 286 24.74 5.52 53.37
N ASP A 287 25.38 5.99 52.29
CA ASP A 287 24.89 5.74 50.94
C ASP A 287 24.92 4.26 50.53
N ASP A 288 26.01 3.57 50.87
CA ASP A 288 26.17 2.16 50.51
C ASP A 288 25.17 1.29 51.27
N GLN A 289 24.83 1.68 52.50
CA GLN A 289 23.80 1.03 53.30
C GLN A 289 22.40 1.21 52.68
N VAL A 290 22.07 2.40 52.16
CA VAL A 290 20.79 2.64 51.48
C VAL A 290 20.71 1.82 50.19
N LYS A 291 21.79 1.78 49.41
CA LYS A 291 21.88 0.98 48.17
C LYS A 291 21.80 -0.52 48.42
N SER A 292 22.35 -1.01 49.53
CA SER A 292 22.30 -2.43 49.89
C SER A 292 20.96 -2.85 50.47
N THR A 293 20.24 -1.95 51.13
CA THR A 293 19.00 -2.25 51.85
C THR A 293 17.74 -2.06 51.01
N HIS A 294 17.78 -1.13 50.05
CA HIS A 294 16.61 -0.74 49.27
C HIS A 294 16.80 -1.01 47.77
N SER A 295 15.75 -1.46 47.08
CA SER A 295 15.82 -1.67 45.64
C SER A 295 16.03 -0.34 44.90
N PRO A 296 16.73 -0.33 43.75
CA PRO A 296 17.02 0.90 43.01
C PRO A 296 15.79 1.73 42.59
N GLU A 297 14.64 1.06 42.41
CA GLU A 297 13.38 1.70 42.01
C GLU A 297 12.50 2.13 43.21
N SER A 298 12.93 1.83 44.44
CA SER A 298 12.18 2.19 45.63
C SER A 298 12.27 3.69 45.94
N PHE A 299 11.24 4.21 46.62
CA PHE A 299 11.21 5.62 47.02
C PHE A 299 12.45 6.06 47.84
N PRO A 300 12.94 5.30 48.84
CA PRO A 300 14.13 5.70 49.60
C PRO A 300 15.39 5.85 48.73
N ALA A 301 15.62 4.93 47.78
CA ALA A 301 16.77 5.00 46.87
C ALA A 301 16.68 6.21 45.93
N LEU A 302 15.49 6.45 45.34
CA LEU A 302 15.26 7.59 44.46
C LEU A 302 15.34 8.93 45.19
N PHE A 303 14.80 9.00 46.42
CA PHE A 303 14.87 10.19 47.26
C PHE A 303 16.31 10.53 47.62
N ARG A 304 17.11 9.53 48.05
CA ARG A 304 18.53 9.71 48.37
C ARG A 304 19.34 10.16 47.15
N GLU A 305 19.10 9.56 45.99
CA GLU A 305 19.71 10.01 44.73
C GLU A 305 19.38 11.47 44.39
N GLN A 306 18.11 11.87 44.57
CA GLN A 306 17.70 13.25 44.31
C GLN A 306 18.35 14.24 45.28
N GLN A 307 18.45 13.90 46.58
CA GLN A 307 19.16 14.73 47.54
C GLN A 307 20.64 14.91 47.16
N LYS A 308 21.33 13.83 46.76
CA LYS A 308 22.73 13.90 46.29
C LYS A 308 22.89 14.79 45.06
N LYS A 309 21.99 14.66 44.09
CA LYS A 309 21.97 15.52 42.89
C LYS A 309 21.74 16.99 43.25
N ALA A 310 20.87 17.28 44.21
CA ALA A 310 20.63 18.65 44.67
C ALA A 310 21.88 19.27 45.31
N VAL A 311 22.60 18.52 46.16
CA VAL A 311 23.86 19.00 46.77
C VAL A 311 24.94 19.24 45.72
N ALA A 312 25.10 18.34 44.73
CA ALA A 312 26.07 18.51 43.65
C ALA A 312 25.82 19.78 42.79
N VAL A 313 24.54 20.13 42.57
CA VAL A 313 24.16 21.37 41.86
C VAL A 313 24.43 22.62 42.71
N HIS A 314 24.31 22.52 44.04
CA HIS A 314 24.62 23.62 44.94
C HIS A 314 26.13 23.89 45.01
N ASN A 315 26.94 22.84 45.13
CA ASN A 315 28.41 22.96 45.19
C ASN A 315 29.02 23.47 43.87
N SER A 316 28.40 23.15 42.72
CA SER A 316 28.86 23.65 41.41
C SER A 316 28.49 25.13 41.13
N LYS A 317 27.58 25.73 41.91
CA LYS A 317 27.26 27.17 41.83
C LYS A 317 28.01 28.02 42.88
N GLY A 318 28.76 27.39 43.78
CA GLY A 318 29.55 28.01 44.86
C GLY A 318 30.82 28.77 44.42
N MET A 319 30.88 29.31 43.20
CA MET A 319 31.88 30.31 42.79
C MET A 319 31.27 31.55 42.10
N SER A 320 29.94 31.74 42.13
CA SER A 320 29.38 33.04 41.75
C SER A 320 28.27 33.46 42.72
N SER A 321 28.62 34.38 43.61
CA SER A 321 27.66 35.32 44.21
C SER A 321 27.07 36.17 43.08
N GLY A 322 26.08 35.62 42.38
CA GLY A 322 25.32 36.28 41.32
C GLY A 322 23.92 36.57 41.83
N ILE A 323 23.72 37.82 42.28
CA ILE A 323 22.41 38.44 42.45
C ILE A 323 21.61 38.21 41.16
N ILE A 324 20.57 37.38 41.20
CA ILE A 324 19.60 37.28 40.11
C ILE A 324 18.68 38.50 40.22
N SER A 325 19.12 39.59 39.59
CA SER A 325 18.24 40.67 39.16
C SER A 325 17.30 40.12 38.08
N LEU A 326 16.02 40.00 38.42
CA LEU A 326 14.95 39.79 37.44
C LEU A 326 14.62 41.14 36.79
N SER A 327 15.25 41.45 35.68
CA SER A 327 14.77 42.48 34.76
C SER A 327 13.61 41.92 33.95
N SER A 328 12.45 42.56 34.13
CA SER A 328 11.21 42.41 33.38
C SER A 328 11.36 42.73 31.89
N GLN A 329 10.86 41.84 31.03
CA GLN A 329 10.14 42.15 29.79
C GLN A 329 9.01 41.16 29.58
#